data_AF-A0A7J6QBQ1-F1
#
_entry.id   AF-A0A7J6QBQ1-F1
#
_cell.length_a   1.000
_cell.length_b   1.000
_cell.length_c   1.000
_cell.angle_alpha   90.00
_cell.angle_beta   90.00
_cell.angle_gamma   90.00
#
_symmetry.space_group_name_H-M   'P 1'
#
loop_
_entity.id
_entity.type
_entity.pdbx_description
1 polymer ?
#
loop_
_entity_poly.entity_id
_entity_poly.type
_entity_poly.pdbx_seq_one_letter_code
_entity_poly.pdbx_strand_id
1 'polypeptide(L)'
;MYNSNKLIEGGLWVLKRWRKSECLHQLTMADSDIPEECYLYRLAKESGQILPRFHHVVLASSCQDQYAGFDSARIEVSDKARQEPTMGSV
;
A
#
# COMPACT_ATOMS: atom_id res chain seq x y z
N MET A 1 1.79 3.20 -5.50
CA MET A 1 1.55 4.28 -6.47
C MET A 1 2.72 4.55 -7.43
N TYR A 2 3.98 4.31 -7.07
CA TYR A 2 5.13 4.65 -7.96
C TYR A 2 5.89 3.47 -8.58
N ASN A 3 5.49 2.23 -8.29
CA ASN A 3 5.99 1.01 -8.90
C ASN A 3 4.81 0.33 -9.62
N SER A 4 4.57 0.73 -10.88
CA SER A 4 3.41 0.31 -11.67
C SER A 4 3.84 -0.68 -12.74
N ASN A 5 3.68 -1.96 -12.44
CA ASN A 5 3.77 -2.99 -13.46
C ASN A 5 2.37 -3.23 -14.06
N LYS A 6 2.19 -2.80 -15.31
CA LYS A 6 0.88 -2.86 -16.02
C LYS A 6 0.28 -4.27 -16.09
N LEU A 7 1.12 -5.31 -16.12
CA LEU A 7 0.65 -6.70 -16.12
C LEU A 7 0.02 -7.08 -14.76
N ILE A 8 0.64 -6.64 -13.67
CA ILE A 8 0.15 -6.90 -12.30
C ILE A 8 -1.14 -6.11 -12.07
N GLU A 9 -1.16 -4.82 -12.44
CA GLU A 9 -2.36 -3.98 -12.33
C GLU A 9 -3.53 -4.56 -13.12
N GLY A 10 -3.29 -4.97 -14.37
CA GLY A 10 -4.30 -5.62 -15.21
C GLY A 10 -4.80 -6.94 -14.63
N GLY A 11 -3.89 -7.81 -14.17
CA GLY A 11 -4.25 -9.08 -13.53
C GLY A 11 -5.09 -8.87 -12.26
N LEU A 12 -4.72 -7.89 -11.43
CA LEU A 12 -5.44 -7.57 -10.21
C LEU A 12 -6.84 -7.01 -10.50
N TRP A 13 -7.00 -6.19 -11.54
CA TRP A 13 -8.32 -5.72 -11.99
C TRP A 13 -9.21 -6.88 -12.44
N VAL A 14 -8.68 -7.81 -13.24
CA VAL A 14 -9.42 -9.02 -13.67
C VAL A 14 -9.85 -9.84 -12.46
N LEU A 15 -8.93 -10.10 -11.52
CA LEU A 15 -9.21 -10.87 -10.31
C LEU A 15 -10.28 -10.22 -9.43
N LYS A 16 -10.22 -8.89 -9.23
CA LYS A 16 -11.25 -8.13 -8.51
C LYS A 16 -12.62 -8.28 -9.18
N ARG A 17 -12.67 -8.11 -10.50
CA ARG A 17 -13.93 -8.16 -11.27
C ARG A 17 -14.55 -9.54 -11.29
N TRP A 18 -13.74 -10.58 -11.42
CA TRP A 18 -14.21 -11.97 -11.49
C TRP A 18 -14.54 -12.58 -10.13
N ARG A 19 -13.71 -12.35 -9.12
CA ARG A 19 -13.91 -12.95 -7.80
C ARG A 19 -14.83 -12.14 -6.90
N LYS A 20 -15.19 -10.91 -7.30
CA LYS A 20 -15.93 -9.93 -6.45
C LYS A 20 -15.39 -9.91 -5.02
N SER A 21 -14.08 -10.03 -4.88
CA SER A 21 -13.44 -10.20 -3.58
C SER A 21 -13.38 -8.86 -2.86
N GLU A 22 -14.09 -8.77 -1.73
CA GLU A 22 -14.08 -7.62 -0.84
C GLU A 22 -12.66 -7.35 -0.30
N CYS A 23 -11.96 -8.41 0.12
CA CYS A 23 -10.58 -8.32 0.58
C CYS A 23 -9.65 -7.74 -0.49
N LEU A 24 -9.81 -8.11 -1.78
CA LEU A 24 -9.00 -7.51 -2.85
C LEU A 24 -9.36 -6.04 -3.11
N HIS A 25 -10.60 -5.62 -2.82
CA HIS A 25 -10.98 -4.21 -2.87
C HIS A 25 -10.27 -3.42 -1.77
N GLN A 26 -10.35 -3.92 -0.53
CA GLN A 26 -9.75 -3.32 0.66
C GLN A 26 -8.21 -3.27 0.59
N LEU A 27 -7.56 -4.35 0.14
CA LEU A 27 -6.10 -4.42 -0.02
C LEU A 27 -5.55 -3.39 -1.02
N THR A 28 -6.40 -2.93 -1.93
CA THR A 28 -6.03 -1.90 -2.91
C THR A 28 -6.59 -0.52 -2.59
N MET A 29 -7.19 -0.34 -1.41
CA MET A 29 -7.84 0.90 -0.99
C MET A 29 -8.85 1.42 -2.03
N ALA A 30 -9.61 0.53 -2.64
CA ALA A 30 -10.63 0.87 -3.65
C ALA A 30 -12.06 0.87 -3.06
N ASP A 31 -12.18 0.60 -1.77
CA ASP A 31 -13.44 0.46 -1.02
C ASP A 31 -14.02 1.81 -0.54
N SER A 32 -13.26 2.91 -0.64
CA SER A 32 -13.74 4.29 -0.49
C SER A 32 -12.93 5.23 -1.40
N ASP A 33 -13.55 6.35 -1.79
CA ASP A 33 -12.87 7.45 -2.48
C ASP A 33 -12.10 8.36 -1.51
N ILE A 34 -12.45 8.32 -0.21
CA ILE A 34 -11.77 9.04 0.86
C ILE A 34 -10.74 8.10 1.51
N PRO A 35 -9.42 8.37 1.38
CA PRO A 35 -8.37 7.45 1.85
C PRO A 35 -8.49 7.05 3.33
N GLU A 36 -8.91 7.99 4.18
CA GLU A 36 -9.06 7.79 5.62
C GLU A 36 -10.24 6.87 5.99
N GLU A 37 -11.18 6.70 5.07
CA GLU A 37 -12.34 5.85 5.24
C GLU A 37 -12.10 4.42 4.74
N CYS A 38 -11.06 4.21 3.91
CA CYS A 38 -10.67 2.88 3.45
C CYS A 38 -10.39 1.95 4.64
N TYR A 39 -10.86 0.71 4.54
CA TYR A 39 -10.75 -0.29 5.59
C TYR A 39 -9.30 -0.47 6.07
N LEU A 40 -8.35 -0.55 5.13
CA LEU A 40 -6.93 -0.76 5.46
C LEU A 40 -6.34 0.42 6.25
N TYR A 41 -6.76 1.66 5.96
CA TYR A 41 -6.34 2.84 6.71
C TYR A 41 -6.88 2.80 8.15
N ARG A 42 -8.17 2.52 8.31
CA ARG A 42 -8.80 2.38 9.64
C ARG A 42 -8.17 1.26 10.45
N LEU A 43 -7.93 0.11 9.82
CA LEU A 43 -7.24 -1.03 10.42
C LEU A 43 -5.83 -0.64 10.87
N ALA A 44 -5.06 0.07 10.04
CA ALA A 44 -3.74 0.54 10.41
C ALA A 44 -3.78 1.52 11.60
N LYS A 45 -4.78 2.40 11.67
CA LYS A 45 -4.98 3.33 12.79
C LYS A 45 -5.32 2.60 14.09
N GLU A 46 -6.23 1.62 14.03
CA GLU A 46 -6.59 0.77 15.18
C GLU A 46 -5.41 -0.10 15.61
N SER A 47 -4.68 -0.64 14.64
CA SER A 47 -3.49 -1.48 14.84
C SER A 47 -2.22 -0.66 15.09
N GLY A 48 -2.26 0.67 15.09
CA GLY A 48 -1.09 1.53 15.25
C GLY A 48 -0.38 1.34 16.60
N GLN A 49 -1.09 0.76 17.57
CA GLN A 49 -0.54 0.36 18.87
C GLN A 49 0.21 -0.98 18.82
N ILE A 50 0.12 -1.76 17.73
CA ILE A 50 0.76 -3.07 17.61
C ILE A 50 2.24 -2.94 17.27
N LEU A 51 2.61 -2.03 16.37
CA LEU A 51 3.97 -1.91 15.85
C LEU A 51 4.99 -1.54 16.96
N PRO A 52 4.67 -0.62 17.90
CA PRO A 52 5.56 -0.32 19.03
C PRO A 52 5.77 -1.48 20.02
N ARG A 53 4.97 -2.57 19.94
CA ARG A 53 5.12 -3.74 20.83
C ARG A 53 6.27 -4.66 20.41
N PHE A 54 6.81 -4.50 19.22
CA PHE A 54 7.92 -5.30 18.72
C PHE A 54 9.26 -4.64 19.09
N HIS A 55 10.13 -5.38 19.78
CA HIS A 55 11.48 -4.89 20.13
C HIS A 55 12.44 -4.84 18.94
N HIS A 56 12.24 -5.72 17.97
CA HIS A 56 13.07 -5.80 16.77
C HIS A 56 12.16 -5.94 15.55
N VAL A 57 12.23 -4.96 14.66
CA VAL A 57 11.50 -4.94 13.39
C VAL A 57 12.51 -4.87 12.26
N VAL A 58 12.44 -5.81 11.33
CA VAL A 58 13.26 -5.82 10.12
C VAL A 58 12.34 -5.58 8.94
N LEU A 59 12.62 -4.52 8.19
CA LEU A 59 11.93 -4.23 6.94
C LEU A 59 12.84 -4.66 5.80
N ALA A 60 12.35 -5.55 4.95
CA ALA A 60 13.11 -6.11 3.84
C ALA A 60 12.45 -5.73 2.52
N SER A 61 13.28 -5.47 1.51
CA SER A 61 12.84 -5.07 0.18
C SER A 61 13.71 -5.76 -0.86
N SER A 62 13.15 -6.02 -2.04
CA SER A 62 13.87 -6.59 -3.17
C SER A 62 13.60 -5.77 -4.42
N CYS A 63 14.65 -5.45 -5.18
CA CYS A 63 14.48 -4.79 -6.48
C CYS A 63 13.72 -5.68 -7.48
N GLN A 64 13.70 -7.00 -7.24
CA GLN A 64 12.96 -7.96 -8.05
C GLN A 64 11.49 -8.08 -7.62
N ASP A 65 11.10 -7.53 -6.46
CA ASP A 65 9.71 -7.47 -6.03
C ASP A 65 8.97 -6.36 -6.79
N GLN A 66 8.14 -6.79 -7.73
CA GLN A 66 7.33 -5.92 -8.58
C GLN A 66 5.95 -5.62 -7.97
N TYR A 67 5.65 -6.14 -6.78
CA TYR A 67 4.34 -6.01 -6.13
C TYR A 67 4.33 -4.92 -5.05
N ALA A 68 5.12 -5.05 -3.97
CA ALA A 68 5.03 -4.13 -2.83
C ALA A 68 5.72 -2.78 -3.06
N GLY A 69 6.63 -2.68 -4.03
CA GLY A 69 7.44 -1.48 -4.27
C GLY A 69 8.62 -1.38 -3.31
N PHE A 70 9.79 -1.04 -3.86
CA PHE A 70 11.07 -1.12 -3.12
C PHE A 70 11.10 -0.24 -1.86
N ASP A 71 10.76 1.04 -1.97
CA ASP A 71 10.78 1.99 -0.85
C ASP A 71 9.61 1.75 0.12
N SER A 72 8.44 1.38 -0.41
CA SER A 72 7.26 1.08 0.39
C SER A 72 7.48 -0.10 1.33
N ALA A 73 8.19 -1.15 0.88
CA ALA A 73 8.52 -2.30 1.72
C ALA A 73 9.44 -1.94 2.90
N ARG A 74 10.15 -0.81 2.83
CA ARG A 74 10.97 -0.24 3.91
C ARG A 74 10.29 0.89 4.69
N ILE A 75 9.04 1.22 4.37
CA ILE A 75 8.33 2.37 4.96
C ILE A 75 9.15 3.66 4.72
N GLU A 76 9.71 3.80 3.52
CA GLU A 76 10.53 4.94 3.12
C GLU A 76 9.79 5.84 2.13
N VAL A 77 9.89 7.16 2.34
CA VAL A 77 9.31 8.14 1.42
C VAL A 77 10.16 8.23 0.15
N SER A 78 9.66 7.68 -0.95
CA SER A 78 10.33 7.68 -2.26
C SER A 78 10.59 9.09 -2.79
N ASP A 79 11.63 9.25 -3.61
CA ASP A 79 11.97 10.55 -4.24
C ASP A 79 10.83 11.12 -5.08
N LYS A 80 10.04 10.26 -5.72
CA LYS A 80 8.85 10.65 -6.49
C LYS A 80 7.78 11.26 -5.59
N ALA A 81 7.54 10.66 -4.41
CA ALA A 81 6.60 11.20 -3.44
C ALA A 81 7.06 12.56 -2.87
N ARG A 82 8.37 12.76 -2.65
CA ARG A 82 8.93 14.04 -2.17
C ARG A 82 8.77 15.18 -3.16
N GLN A 83 8.73 14.86 -4.46
CA GLN A 83 8.57 15.85 -5.52
C GLN A 83 7.11 16.25 -5.74
N GLU A 84 6.15 15.52 -5.14
CA GLU A 84 4.74 15.87 -5.24
C GLU A 84 4.32 16.92 -4.19
N PRO A 85 3.84 18.10 -4.63
CA PRO A 85 3.51 19.21 -3.73
C PRO A 85 2.29 18.95 -2.83
N THR A 86 1.50 17.91 -3.11
CA THR A 86 0.24 17.62 -2.40
C THR A 86 0.39 16.53 -1.34
N MET A 87 1.43 15.69 -1.38
CA MET A 87 1.61 14.56 -0.45
C MET A 87 2.99 14.49 0.22
N GLY A 88 3.97 15.31 -0.17
CA GLY A 88 5.32 15.33 0.42
C GLY A 88 5.48 16.09 1.74
N SER A 89 4.41 16.69 2.26
CA SER A 89 4.41 17.49 3.49
C SER A 89 3.93 16.65 4.68
N VAL A 90 4.80 15.80 5.20
CA VAL A 90 4.64 15.16 6.52
C VAL A 90 5.81 15.53 7.41
#